data_AF-A0A1G9KJS5-F1
#
_entry.id   AF-A0A1G9KJS5-F1
#
_cell.length_a   1.000
_cell.length_b   1.000
_cell.length_c   1.000
_cell.angle_alpha   90.00
_cell.angle_beta   90.00
_cell.angle_gamma   90.00
#
_symmetry.space_group_name_H-M   'P 1'
#
loop_
_entity.id
_entity.type
_entity.pdbx_description
1 polymer ?
#
loop_
_entity_poly.entity_id
_entity_poly.type
_entity_poly.pdbx_seq_one_letter_code
_entity_poly.pdbx_strand_id
1 'polypeptide(L)'
;MKKLNNKIIIAILLFLLILVGLLGFIIYKSQNEENPTKNIPNIENELKNEKHIDIALFGIDKRNENEKSRSDSIIIASIDLEKKTINLVSLLRDTLVEIDGHGQDKLNHAYAYGGSKLSLETINSNFDLDIDKYVSVDFYSLAKVIDIVGGVDIELKDYEIEQINANLVEINKIENLKKGTDYITQNGIKTLNGRQAVAYSRIRKKGNGDYERTQRQRNVLKSILEKYEKQPSDKKFEINMEIIGQISTNIPVSYIKELGLKIFSDKEFEVNQYMIPYEGSFETITYKNMWCIKPNMKENIIKLKEYIK
;
A
#
# COMPACT_ATOMS: atom_id res chain seq x y z
N MET A 1 1.20 -20.26 13.69
CA MET A 1 1.35 -19.28 12.59
C MET A 1 2.43 -19.77 11.65
N LYS A 2 2.12 -20.09 10.39
CA LYS A 2 3.17 -20.40 9.39
C LYS A 2 3.90 -19.08 9.10
N LYS A 3 5.19 -18.99 9.46
CA LYS A 3 6.06 -17.88 9.01
C LYS A 3 5.94 -17.80 7.49
N LEU A 4 5.49 -16.65 7.00
CA LEU A 4 5.37 -16.39 5.57
C LEU A 4 6.79 -16.40 4.98
N ASN A 5 6.99 -17.05 3.84
CA ASN A 5 8.30 -17.23 3.25
C ASN A 5 8.89 -15.85 2.87
N ASN A 6 10.08 -15.50 3.37
CA ASN A 6 10.72 -14.19 3.13
C ASN A 6 10.73 -13.83 1.63
N LYS A 7 10.90 -14.83 0.74
CA LYS A 7 10.81 -14.68 -0.73
C LYS A 7 9.52 -14.01 -1.23
N ILE A 8 8.39 -14.29 -0.58
CA ILE A 8 7.06 -13.80 -0.98
C ILE A 8 6.87 -12.33 -0.59
N ILE A 9 7.43 -11.90 0.54
CA ILE A 9 7.27 -10.52 1.01
C ILE A 9 8.27 -9.59 0.31
N ILE A 10 9.51 -10.08 0.09
CA ILE A 10 10.48 -9.46 -0.83
C ILE A 10 9.79 -9.18 -2.15
N ALA A 11 9.08 -10.18 -2.68
CA ALA A 11 8.37 -10.09 -3.93
C ALA A 11 7.20 -9.05 -3.88
N ILE A 12 6.52 -8.75 -2.75
CA ILE A 12 5.42 -7.73 -2.67
C ILE A 12 5.98 -6.31 -2.66
N LEU A 13 7.07 -6.12 -1.92
CA LEU A 13 7.85 -4.89 -1.92
C LEU A 13 8.49 -4.65 -3.27
N LEU A 14 9.03 -5.71 -3.85
CA LEU A 14 9.46 -5.74 -5.24
C LEU A 14 8.31 -5.43 -6.16
N PHE A 15 7.08 -5.89 -5.98
CA PHE A 15 5.96 -5.49 -6.83
C PHE A 15 5.77 -3.97 -6.75
N LEU A 16 5.66 -3.39 -5.55
CA LEU A 16 5.54 -1.95 -5.35
C LEU A 16 6.75 -1.15 -5.89
N LEU A 17 7.96 -1.69 -5.82
CA LEU A 17 9.19 -1.07 -6.33
C LEU A 17 9.46 -1.35 -7.82
N ILE A 18 8.99 -2.46 -8.37
CA ILE A 18 9.05 -2.87 -9.78
C ILE A 18 7.99 -2.09 -10.55
N LEU A 19 6.79 -1.92 -9.98
CA LEU A 19 5.75 -1.03 -10.48
C LEU A 19 6.30 0.36 -10.72
N VAL A 20 6.97 0.88 -9.71
CA VAL A 20 7.48 2.25 -9.71
C VAL A 20 8.85 2.34 -10.44
N GLY A 21 9.58 1.24 -10.59
CA GLY A 21 10.79 1.15 -11.41
C GLY A 21 10.55 0.97 -12.91
N LEU A 22 9.45 0.32 -13.29
CA LEU A 22 9.02 0.21 -14.68
C LEU A 22 8.46 1.51 -15.21
N LEU A 23 7.81 2.31 -14.35
CA LEU A 23 7.54 3.71 -14.65
C LEU A 23 8.80 4.42 -15.20
N GLY A 24 9.98 4.14 -14.67
CA GLY A 24 11.19 4.95 -14.91
C GLY A 24 11.89 4.56 -16.18
N PHE A 25 11.82 3.27 -16.48
CA PHE A 25 12.24 2.72 -17.75
C PHE A 25 11.36 3.20 -18.92
N ILE A 26 10.04 3.33 -18.72
CA ILE A 26 9.11 3.78 -19.74
C ILE A 26 9.28 5.28 -20.05
N ILE A 27 9.45 6.13 -19.03
CA ILE A 27 9.76 7.56 -19.21
C ILE A 27 11.13 7.75 -19.88
N TYR A 28 12.14 6.98 -19.48
CA TYR A 28 13.46 6.98 -20.13
C TYR A 28 13.39 6.58 -21.62
N LYS A 29 12.57 5.58 -21.96
CA LYS A 29 12.38 5.16 -23.36
C LYS A 29 11.58 6.19 -24.17
N SER A 30 10.58 6.83 -23.55
CA SER A 30 9.77 7.89 -24.16
C SER A 30 10.52 9.20 -24.37
N GLN A 31 11.44 9.59 -23.48
CA GLN A 31 12.27 10.80 -23.65
C GLN A 31 13.43 10.61 -24.63
N ASN A 32 13.88 9.38 -24.86
CA ASN A 32 14.95 9.09 -25.83
C ASN A 32 14.48 9.07 -27.30
N GLU A 33 13.17 9.19 -27.57
CA GLU A 33 12.65 9.43 -28.92
C GLU A 33 12.52 10.94 -29.25
N GLU A 34 12.57 11.84 -28.26
CA GLU A 34 12.57 13.29 -28.45
C GLU A 34 13.56 14.03 -27.50
N ASN A 35 14.81 14.21 -27.96
CA ASN A 35 15.89 15.07 -27.43
C ASN A 35 16.84 14.50 -26.34
N PRO A 36 18.14 14.29 -26.64
CA PRO A 36 19.09 13.58 -25.78
C PRO A 36 19.90 14.50 -24.84
N THR A 37 19.28 15.50 -24.19
CA THR A 37 20.00 16.31 -23.17
C THR A 37 19.06 16.93 -22.13
N LYS A 38 18.73 16.17 -21.09
CA LYS A 38 18.49 16.74 -19.75
C LYS A 38 19.20 15.83 -18.75
N ASN A 39 20.13 16.42 -18.01
CA ASN A 39 20.96 15.77 -16.99
C ASN A 39 20.16 14.75 -16.19
N ILE A 40 20.39 13.46 -16.43
CA ILE A 40 20.01 12.39 -15.51
C ILE A 40 20.90 12.63 -14.29
N PRO A 41 20.37 13.01 -13.12
CA PRO A 41 21.18 13.08 -11.91
C PRO A 41 21.87 11.74 -11.70
N ASN A 42 23.01 11.72 -11.05
CA ASN A 42 23.79 10.50 -10.84
C ASN A 42 23.13 9.65 -9.73
N ILE A 43 21.92 9.16 -9.98
CA ILE A 43 21.04 8.45 -9.04
C ILE A 43 21.71 7.16 -8.55
N GLU A 44 22.50 6.53 -9.42
CA GLU A 44 23.31 5.36 -9.07
C GLU A 44 24.33 5.69 -7.96
N ASN A 45 24.83 6.93 -7.92
CA ASN A 45 25.71 7.41 -6.86
C ASN A 45 24.93 7.89 -5.62
N GLU A 46 23.69 8.38 -5.76
CA GLU A 46 22.80 8.70 -4.63
C GLU A 46 22.43 7.41 -3.86
N LEU A 47 21.93 6.38 -4.54
CA LEU A 47 21.58 5.07 -3.97
C LEU A 47 22.78 4.24 -3.48
N LYS A 48 24.00 4.54 -3.96
CA LYS A 48 25.23 3.95 -3.41
C LYS A 48 25.57 4.50 -2.03
N ASN A 49 25.21 5.75 -1.76
CA ASN A 49 25.51 6.43 -0.50
C ASN A 49 24.36 6.32 0.51
N GLU A 50 23.15 6.03 0.06
CA GLU A 50 22.01 5.75 0.94
C GLU A 50 22.11 4.36 1.57
N LYS A 51 22.19 4.34 2.90
CA LYS A 51 22.17 3.12 3.72
C LYS A 51 20.75 2.74 4.14
N HIS A 52 19.90 3.75 4.30
CA HIS A 52 18.56 3.63 4.85
C HIS A 52 17.58 4.49 4.05
N ILE A 53 16.42 3.93 3.71
CA ILE A 53 15.40 4.59 2.89
C ILE A 53 14.04 4.36 3.52
N ASP A 54 13.37 5.44 3.91
CA ASP A 54 11.98 5.40 4.38
C ASP A 54 11.03 5.93 3.31
N ILE A 55 9.93 5.21 3.08
CA ILE A 55 8.89 5.57 2.10
C ILE A 55 7.51 5.41 2.75
N ALA A 56 6.70 6.47 2.72
CA ALA A 56 5.30 6.40 3.12
C ALA A 56 4.42 5.85 1.98
N LEU A 57 3.66 4.79 2.24
CA LEU A 57 2.75 4.16 1.30
C LEU A 57 1.30 4.42 1.73
N PHE A 58 0.50 4.99 0.82
CA PHE A 58 -0.90 5.33 1.07
C PHE A 58 -1.83 4.54 0.14
N GLY A 59 -2.77 3.80 0.73
CA GLY A 59 -3.89 3.17 0.00
C GLY A 59 -5.15 4.01 0.12
N ILE A 60 -5.64 4.55 -1.00
CA ILE A 60 -6.72 5.54 -1.04
C ILE A 60 -8.05 4.87 -1.36
N ASP A 61 -9.06 5.06 -0.50
CA ASP A 61 -10.42 4.52 -0.70
C ASP A 61 -11.26 5.46 -1.58
N LYS A 62 -10.76 5.81 -2.76
CA LYS A 62 -11.45 6.71 -3.69
C LYS A 62 -12.64 5.97 -4.32
N ARG A 63 -13.79 6.62 -4.50
CA ARG A 63 -14.97 5.97 -5.14
C ARG A 63 -15.24 6.49 -6.55
N ASN A 64 -14.67 7.63 -6.89
CA ASN A 64 -14.66 8.24 -8.22
C ASN A 64 -13.51 9.25 -8.33
N GLU A 65 -13.11 9.62 -9.55
CA GLU A 65 -11.95 10.47 -9.80
C GLU A 65 -11.98 11.88 -9.15
N ASN A 66 -13.14 12.36 -8.70
CA ASN A 66 -13.30 13.72 -8.17
C ASN A 66 -13.53 13.77 -6.64
N GLU A 67 -13.53 12.63 -5.95
CA GLU A 67 -13.83 12.58 -4.51
C GLU A 67 -12.58 12.84 -3.66
N LYS A 68 -12.69 13.75 -2.68
CA LYS A 68 -11.74 13.84 -1.57
C LYS A 68 -11.83 12.54 -0.77
N SER A 69 -10.79 11.73 -0.81
CA SER A 69 -10.77 10.41 -0.19
C SER A 69 -9.74 10.31 0.93
N ARG A 70 -9.91 9.31 1.79
CA ARG A 70 -9.06 9.02 2.95
C ARG A 70 -8.05 7.94 2.60
N SER A 71 -6.87 8.01 3.21
CA SER A 71 -5.89 6.94 3.16
C SER A 71 -6.26 5.84 4.17
N ASP A 72 -7.02 4.85 3.72
CA ASP A 72 -7.51 3.77 4.58
C ASP A 72 -6.44 2.70 4.87
N SER A 73 -5.31 2.76 4.16
CA SER A 73 -4.07 2.03 4.42
C SER A 73 -2.90 3.00 4.48
N ILE A 74 -2.10 2.94 5.54
CA ILE A 74 -0.94 3.81 5.75
C ILE A 74 0.20 2.90 6.22
N ILE A 75 1.29 2.84 5.47
CA ILE A 75 2.44 1.98 5.76
C ILE A 75 3.72 2.78 5.60
N ILE A 76 4.66 2.64 6.53
CA ILE A 76 6.03 3.07 6.34
C ILE A 76 6.83 1.86 5.88
N ALA A 77 7.44 1.96 4.70
CA ALA A 77 8.41 1.01 4.20
C ALA A 77 9.81 1.53 4.49
N SER A 78 10.47 0.92 5.46
CA SER A 78 11.82 1.25 5.91
C SER A 78 12.80 0.21 5.37
N ILE A 79 13.73 0.62 4.51
CA ILE A 79 14.64 -0.26 3.77
C ILE A 79 16.06 0.03 4.24
N ASP A 80 16.67 -0.95 4.91
CA ASP A 80 18.08 -0.96 5.28
C ASP A 80 18.85 -1.77 4.23
N LEU A 81 19.64 -1.06 3.42
CA LEU A 81 20.41 -1.64 2.32
C LEU A 81 21.69 -2.34 2.81
N GLU A 82 22.17 -2.04 4.01
CA GLU A 82 23.37 -2.68 4.60
C GLU A 82 23.02 -3.98 5.32
N LYS A 83 21.98 -3.94 6.16
CA LYS A 83 21.46 -5.12 6.86
C LYS A 83 20.62 -6.02 5.96
N LYS A 84 20.27 -5.53 4.76
CA LYS A 84 19.36 -6.17 3.82
C LYS A 84 18.04 -6.50 4.49
N THR A 85 17.43 -5.51 5.15
CA THR A 85 16.13 -5.68 5.80
C THR A 85 15.14 -4.67 5.28
N ILE A 86 13.89 -5.10 5.12
CA ILE A 86 12.79 -4.19 4.84
C ILE A 86 11.75 -4.35 5.94
N ASN A 87 11.45 -3.27 6.63
CA ASN A 87 10.47 -3.25 7.71
C ASN A 87 9.24 -2.47 7.25
N LEU A 88 8.11 -3.16 7.19
CA LEU A 88 6.82 -2.58 6.83
C LEU A 88 6.03 -2.29 8.10
N VAL A 89 5.90 -1.02 8.47
CA VAL A 89 5.18 -0.61 9.67
C VAL A 89 3.84 0.01 9.28
N SER A 90 2.75 -0.71 9.55
CA SER A 90 1.40 -0.18 9.30
C SER A 90 1.00 0.78 10.41
N LEU A 91 0.62 2.01 10.03
CA LEU A 91 0.02 2.99 10.92
C LEU A 91 -1.50 2.84 10.87
N LEU A 92 -2.13 2.57 12.01
CA LEU A 92 -3.58 2.39 12.07
C LEU A 92 -4.29 3.72 11.73
N ARG A 93 -5.23 3.66 10.78
CA ARG A 93 -5.88 4.85 10.22
C ARG A 93 -6.67 5.69 11.24
N ASP A 94 -7.21 5.02 12.26
CA ASP A 94 -8.11 5.58 13.27
C ASP A 94 -7.33 6.12 14.48
N THR A 95 -5.99 6.11 14.41
CA THR A 95 -5.09 6.71 15.41
C THR A 95 -5.36 8.19 15.51
N LEU A 96 -5.67 8.67 16.72
CA LEU A 96 -5.89 10.07 17.01
C LEU A 96 -4.53 10.78 17.04
N VAL A 97 -4.37 11.74 16.14
CA VAL A 97 -3.13 12.51 15.93
C VAL A 97 -3.46 14.00 15.80
N GLU A 98 -2.47 14.85 15.98
CA GLU A 98 -2.57 16.27 15.67
C GLU A 98 -2.38 16.48 14.16
N ILE A 99 -3.33 17.14 13.49
CA ILE A 99 -3.22 17.46 12.07
C ILE A 99 -3.10 18.97 11.93
N ASP A 100 -2.00 19.43 11.32
CA ASP A 100 -1.73 20.87 11.17
C ASP A 100 -2.89 21.59 10.45
N GLY A 101 -3.30 22.73 11.00
CA GLY A 101 -4.48 23.47 10.52
C GLY A 101 -5.86 22.84 10.79
N HIS A 102 -5.93 21.64 11.37
CA HIS A 102 -7.19 20.89 11.57
C HIS A 102 -7.43 20.40 13.01
N GLY A 103 -6.42 20.48 13.88
CA GLY A 103 -6.50 20.01 15.27
C GLY A 103 -6.40 18.49 15.36
N GLN A 104 -6.76 17.93 16.53
CA GLN A 104 -6.84 16.48 16.69
C GLN A 104 -7.94 15.84 15.85
N ASP A 105 -7.56 14.81 15.08
CA ASP A 105 -8.45 13.92 14.35
C ASP A 105 -7.77 12.58 14.00
N LYS A 106 -8.46 11.69 13.30
CA LYS A 106 -7.93 10.41 12.82
C LYS A 106 -6.86 10.62 11.76
N LEU A 107 -5.80 9.83 11.83
CA LEU A 107 -4.65 9.89 10.92
C LEU A 107 -5.06 9.87 9.43
N ASN A 108 -6.03 9.05 9.03
CA ASN A 108 -6.46 9.01 7.62
C ASN A 108 -7.22 10.25 7.13
N HIS A 109 -7.69 11.12 8.03
CA HIS A 109 -8.33 12.36 7.64
C HIS A 109 -7.33 13.37 7.08
N ALA A 110 -6.06 13.30 7.47
CA ALA A 110 -5.00 14.16 6.92
C ALA A 110 -4.95 14.09 5.38
N TYR A 111 -5.14 12.89 4.82
CA TYR A 111 -5.14 12.71 3.36
C TYR A 111 -6.36 13.37 2.71
N ALA A 112 -7.53 13.28 3.36
CA ALA A 112 -8.75 13.91 2.86
C ALA A 112 -8.67 15.44 2.92
N TYR A 113 -7.90 15.99 3.86
CA TYR A 113 -7.72 17.42 4.04
C TYR A 113 -6.68 18.01 3.08
N GLY A 114 -5.50 17.39 2.96
CA GLY A 114 -4.37 17.95 2.22
C GLY A 114 -3.59 16.96 1.35
N GLY A 115 -4.17 15.79 1.06
CA GLY A 115 -3.54 14.76 0.24
C GLY A 115 -2.30 14.16 0.87
N SER A 116 -1.44 13.59 0.03
CA SER A 116 -0.18 12.96 0.43
C SER A 116 0.72 13.89 1.24
N LYS A 117 0.76 15.19 0.89
CA LYS A 117 1.61 16.18 1.56
C LYS A 117 1.25 16.33 3.04
N LEU A 118 0.00 16.68 3.35
CA LEU A 118 -0.43 16.85 4.74
C LEU A 118 -0.38 15.53 5.52
N SER A 119 -0.67 14.40 4.87
CA SER A 119 -0.50 13.09 5.48
C SER A 119 0.94 12.81 5.90
N LEU A 120 1.91 13.13 5.04
CA LEU A 120 3.33 12.93 5.34
C LEU A 120 3.80 13.85 6.48
N GLU A 121 3.42 15.12 6.44
CA GLU A 121 3.69 16.10 7.52
C GLU A 121 3.06 15.66 8.85
N THR A 122 1.84 15.13 8.81
CA THR A 122 1.16 14.57 9.99
C THR A 122 1.93 13.38 10.57
N ILE A 123 2.41 12.46 9.71
CA ILE A 123 3.20 11.31 10.15
C ILE A 123 4.51 11.78 10.80
N ASN A 124 5.26 12.67 10.14
CA ASN A 124 6.55 13.15 10.63
C ASN A 124 6.43 13.85 11.99
N SER A 125 5.47 14.76 12.12
CA SER A 125 5.25 15.54 13.35
C SER A 125 4.79 14.69 14.53
N ASN A 126 3.87 13.74 14.31
CA ASN A 126 3.32 12.94 15.41
C ASN A 126 4.24 11.80 15.83
N PHE A 127 4.98 11.20 14.88
CA PHE A 127 5.79 10.01 15.13
C PHE A 127 7.29 10.30 15.27
N ASP A 128 7.69 11.56 15.22
CA ASP A 128 9.09 12.02 15.33
C ASP A 128 9.98 11.34 14.28
N LEU A 129 9.56 11.51 13.02
CA LEU A 129 10.17 10.97 11.80
C LEU A 129 10.50 12.10 10.81
N ASP A 130 11.33 11.78 9.81
CA ASP A 130 11.73 12.68 8.73
C ASP A 130 11.61 11.99 7.37
N ILE A 131 10.41 11.51 7.06
CA ILE A 131 10.12 10.83 5.79
C ILE A 131 9.79 11.88 4.74
N ASP A 132 10.51 11.86 3.62
CA ASP A 132 10.32 12.77 2.50
C ASP A 132 9.70 12.11 1.25
N LYS A 133 9.77 10.77 1.16
CA LYS A 133 9.32 9.98 0.02
C LYS A 133 7.94 9.37 0.26
N TYR A 134 7.06 9.41 -0.74
CA TYR A 134 5.76 8.73 -0.67
C TYR A 134 5.32 8.08 -1.98
N VAL A 135 4.44 7.09 -1.86
CA VAL A 135 3.69 6.46 -2.96
C VAL A 135 2.23 6.34 -2.53
N SER A 136 1.31 6.80 -3.35
CA SER A 136 -0.14 6.67 -3.13
C SER A 136 -0.78 5.88 -4.26
N VAL A 137 -1.64 4.93 -3.91
CA VAL A 137 -2.33 4.04 -4.85
C VAL A 137 -3.83 4.05 -4.55
N ASP A 138 -4.64 4.21 -5.60
CA ASP A 138 -6.09 4.09 -5.53
C ASP A 138 -6.52 2.60 -5.64
N PHE A 139 -7.42 2.16 -4.77
CA PHE A 139 -7.94 0.80 -4.77
C PHE A 139 -8.76 0.45 -6.03
N TYR A 140 -9.42 1.41 -6.68
CA TYR A 140 -10.06 1.15 -7.98
C TYR A 140 -9.03 0.81 -9.05
N SER A 141 -7.89 1.48 -9.00
CA SER A 141 -6.79 1.19 -9.90
C SER A 141 -6.21 -0.20 -9.65
N LEU A 142 -6.11 -0.60 -8.38
CA LEU A 142 -5.68 -1.95 -8.02
C LEU A 142 -6.63 -3.02 -8.59
N ALA A 143 -7.93 -2.74 -8.71
CA ALA A 143 -8.88 -3.67 -9.34
C ALA A 143 -8.52 -3.97 -10.81
N LYS A 144 -8.17 -2.94 -11.58
CA LYS A 144 -7.74 -3.12 -12.98
C LYS A 144 -6.48 -3.98 -13.07
N VAL A 145 -5.52 -3.73 -12.18
CA VAL A 145 -4.29 -4.53 -12.10
C VAL A 145 -4.59 -5.98 -11.82
N ILE A 146 -5.47 -6.23 -10.84
CA ILE A 146 -5.93 -7.58 -10.49
C ILE A 146 -6.55 -8.27 -11.71
N ASP A 147 -7.38 -7.57 -12.47
CA ASP A 147 -7.99 -8.13 -13.68
C ASP A 147 -6.94 -8.45 -14.76
N ILE A 148 -5.96 -7.55 -14.98
CA ILE A 148 -4.89 -7.74 -15.97
C ILE A 148 -3.97 -8.92 -15.58
N VAL A 149 -3.67 -9.14 -14.29
CA VAL A 149 -2.89 -10.30 -13.83
C VAL A 149 -3.69 -11.61 -13.80
N GLY A 150 -4.98 -11.58 -14.16
CA GLY A 150 -5.86 -12.75 -14.22
C GLY A 150 -6.52 -13.11 -12.88
N GLY A 151 -6.75 -12.11 -12.03
CA GLY A 151 -7.36 -12.26 -10.70
C GLY A 151 -6.35 -12.64 -9.60
N VAL A 152 -6.82 -12.66 -8.35
CA VAL A 152 -6.03 -12.99 -7.15
C VAL A 152 -6.58 -14.21 -6.42
N ASP A 153 -5.73 -15.17 -6.13
CA ASP A 153 -6.09 -16.34 -5.32
C ASP A 153 -6.10 -15.97 -3.83
N ILE A 154 -7.27 -16.08 -3.20
CA ILE A 154 -7.52 -15.75 -1.79
C ILE A 154 -8.25 -16.92 -1.12
N GLU A 155 -7.78 -17.32 0.06
CA GLU A 155 -8.48 -18.25 0.94
C GLU A 155 -9.60 -17.50 1.69
N LEU A 156 -10.84 -17.77 1.32
CA LEU A 156 -12.01 -17.13 1.89
C LEU A 156 -12.56 -17.92 3.07
N LYS A 157 -12.86 -17.21 4.16
CA LYS A 157 -13.60 -17.76 5.30
C LYS A 157 -15.10 -17.55 5.10
N ASP A 158 -15.91 -18.41 5.74
CA ASP A 158 -17.38 -18.36 5.60
C ASP A 158 -17.99 -17.00 5.90
N TYR A 159 -17.51 -16.33 6.95
CA TYR A 159 -18.03 -15.05 7.37
C TYR A 159 -17.68 -13.89 6.42
N GLU A 160 -16.69 -14.09 5.54
CA GLU A 160 -16.24 -13.06 4.60
C GLU A 160 -17.13 -12.99 3.36
N ILE A 161 -17.73 -14.10 2.94
CA ILE A 161 -18.55 -14.20 1.72
C ILE A 161 -19.71 -13.22 1.75
N GLU A 162 -20.47 -13.20 2.84
CA GLU A 162 -21.60 -12.30 3.02
C GLU A 162 -21.17 -10.82 2.92
N GLN A 163 -20.00 -10.49 3.49
CA GLN A 163 -19.48 -9.12 3.51
C GLN A 163 -18.94 -8.70 2.15
N ILE A 164 -18.28 -9.61 1.41
CA ILE A 164 -17.85 -9.37 0.03
C ILE A 164 -19.07 -9.05 -0.82
N ASN A 165 -20.10 -9.90 -0.77
CA ASN A 165 -21.31 -9.72 -1.57
C ASN A 165 -22.06 -8.42 -1.18
N ALA A 166 -22.06 -8.04 0.10
CA ALA A 166 -22.62 -6.77 0.55
C ALA A 166 -21.85 -5.56 -0.01
N ASN A 167 -20.52 -5.60 0.00
CA ASN A 167 -19.66 -4.56 -0.57
C ASN A 167 -19.80 -4.48 -2.10
N LEU A 168 -20.01 -5.62 -2.78
CA LEU A 168 -20.23 -5.69 -4.23
C LEU A 168 -21.54 -5.01 -4.66
N VAL A 169 -22.56 -4.91 -3.80
CA VAL A 169 -23.79 -4.18 -4.14
C VAL A 169 -23.49 -2.72 -4.48
N GLU A 170 -22.67 -2.05 -3.66
CA GLU A 170 -22.30 -0.64 -3.87
C GLU A 170 -21.39 -0.49 -5.10
N ILE A 171 -20.40 -1.38 -5.24
CA ILE A 171 -19.47 -1.36 -6.38
C ILE A 171 -20.22 -1.58 -7.71
N ASN A 172 -21.08 -2.59 -7.78
CA ASN A 172 -21.88 -2.86 -8.98
C ASN A 172 -22.80 -1.69 -9.32
N LYS A 173 -23.32 -0.95 -8.33
CA LYS A 173 -24.10 0.26 -8.57
C LYS A 173 -23.26 1.39 -9.17
N ILE A 174 -22.04 1.59 -8.67
CA ILE A 174 -21.11 2.62 -9.19
C ILE A 174 -20.75 2.32 -10.66
N GLU A 175 -20.58 1.04 -11.00
CA GLU A 175 -20.20 0.61 -12.35
C GLU A 175 -21.40 0.31 -13.28
N ASN A 176 -22.63 0.64 -12.87
CA ASN A 176 -23.86 0.37 -13.64
C ASN A 176 -24.09 -1.11 -14.01
N LEU A 177 -23.70 -2.02 -13.12
CA LEU A 177 -23.87 -3.47 -13.25
C LEU A 177 -25.11 -3.97 -12.51
N LYS A 178 -25.63 -5.13 -12.92
CA LYS A 178 -26.79 -5.76 -12.26
C LYS A 178 -26.44 -6.19 -10.84
N LYS A 179 -27.39 -6.03 -9.91
CA LYS A 179 -27.26 -6.58 -8.55
C LYS A 179 -27.10 -8.10 -8.64
N GLY A 180 -26.15 -8.66 -7.91
CA GLY A 180 -25.82 -10.09 -7.96
C GLY A 180 -24.68 -10.46 -8.92
N THR A 181 -24.20 -9.53 -9.75
CA THR A 181 -23.02 -9.77 -10.59
C THR A 181 -21.80 -10.07 -9.72
N ASP A 182 -21.08 -11.14 -10.05
CA ASP A 182 -19.85 -11.64 -9.42
C ASP A 182 -19.94 -12.01 -7.95
N TYR A 183 -21.13 -12.42 -7.48
CA TYR A 183 -21.28 -12.89 -6.10
C TYR A 183 -20.56 -14.20 -5.86
N ILE A 184 -19.98 -14.32 -4.67
CA ILE A 184 -19.30 -15.51 -4.20
C ILE A 184 -20.29 -16.36 -3.40
N THR A 185 -20.30 -17.67 -3.65
CA THR A 185 -21.25 -18.61 -3.02
C THR A 185 -20.58 -19.69 -2.17
N GLN A 186 -19.25 -19.82 -2.23
CA GLN A 186 -18.49 -20.87 -1.56
C GLN A 186 -17.20 -20.32 -0.95
N ASN A 187 -16.81 -20.89 0.19
CA ASN A 187 -15.56 -20.61 0.88
C ASN A 187 -14.36 -21.33 0.22
N GLY A 188 -13.19 -21.23 0.86
CA GLY A 188 -11.96 -21.85 0.40
C GLY A 188 -11.17 -20.97 -0.56
N ILE A 189 -10.18 -21.54 -1.26
CA ILE A 189 -9.34 -20.82 -2.20
C ILE A 189 -10.15 -20.46 -3.45
N LYS A 190 -10.27 -19.15 -3.73
CA LYS A 190 -10.96 -18.61 -4.90
C LYS A 190 -10.09 -17.58 -5.59
N THR A 191 -10.13 -17.56 -6.92
CA THR A 191 -9.55 -16.50 -7.74
C THR A 191 -10.55 -15.35 -7.82
N LEU A 192 -10.28 -14.26 -7.13
CA LEU A 192 -11.09 -13.06 -7.13
C LEU A 192 -10.70 -12.14 -8.28
N ASN A 193 -11.69 -11.61 -9.00
CA ASN A 193 -11.47 -10.51 -9.93
C ASN A 193 -11.24 -9.17 -9.17
N GLY A 194 -10.94 -8.10 -9.89
CA GLY A 194 -10.60 -6.80 -9.32
C GLY A 194 -11.66 -6.28 -8.34
N ARG A 195 -12.93 -6.29 -8.75
CA ARG A 195 -14.06 -5.87 -7.91
C ARG A 195 -14.20 -6.73 -6.67
N GLN A 196 -14.11 -8.05 -6.80
CA GLN A 196 -14.21 -8.99 -5.68
C GLN A 196 -13.05 -8.79 -4.69
N ALA A 197 -11.83 -8.55 -5.17
CA ALA A 197 -10.67 -8.31 -4.34
C ALA A 197 -10.72 -6.95 -3.60
N VAL A 198 -11.27 -5.91 -4.25
CA VAL A 198 -11.58 -4.63 -3.59
C VAL A 198 -12.66 -4.83 -2.53
N ALA A 199 -13.74 -5.53 -2.87
CA ALA A 199 -14.82 -5.85 -1.92
C ALA A 199 -14.31 -6.64 -0.70
N TYR A 200 -13.41 -7.60 -0.92
CA TYR A 200 -12.72 -8.35 0.13
C TYR A 200 -11.85 -7.45 1.01
N SER A 201 -11.07 -6.56 0.41
CA SER A 201 -10.21 -5.60 1.14
C SER A 201 -11.01 -4.58 1.97
N ARG A 202 -12.29 -4.37 1.66
CA ARG A 202 -13.20 -3.43 2.33
C ARG A 202 -14.02 -4.04 3.48
N ILE A 203 -13.87 -5.33 3.78
CA ILE A 203 -14.63 -5.98 4.87
C ILE A 203 -14.31 -5.32 6.22
N ARG A 204 -15.35 -4.81 6.90
CA ARG A 204 -15.26 -4.12 8.21
C ARG A 204 -15.98 -4.83 9.36
N LYS A 205 -17.10 -5.54 9.11
CA LYS A 205 -18.09 -5.88 10.15
C LYS A 205 -17.92 -7.24 10.87
N LYS A 206 -16.87 -8.02 10.61
CA LYS A 206 -16.63 -9.33 11.28
C LYS A 206 -15.12 -9.60 11.40
N GLY A 207 -14.68 -10.12 12.57
CA GLY A 207 -13.26 -10.36 12.92
C GLY A 207 -12.66 -9.34 13.91
N ASN A 208 -11.33 -9.30 14.05
CA ASN A 208 -10.58 -8.32 14.88
C ASN A 208 -10.54 -6.88 14.29
N GLY A 209 -11.66 -6.39 13.73
CA GLY A 209 -11.79 -5.00 13.26
C GLY A 209 -10.80 -4.60 12.17
N ASP A 210 -10.10 -3.48 12.38
CA ASP A 210 -9.18 -2.87 11.39
C ASP A 210 -7.92 -3.72 11.13
N TYR A 211 -7.47 -4.48 12.12
CA TYR A 211 -6.32 -5.38 12.01
C TYR A 211 -6.52 -6.44 10.91
N GLU A 212 -7.68 -7.12 10.91
CA GLU A 212 -7.98 -8.10 9.86
C GLU A 212 -8.14 -7.44 8.50
N ARG A 213 -8.61 -6.20 8.43
CA ARG A 213 -8.75 -5.46 7.18
C ARG A 213 -7.39 -5.16 6.55
N THR A 214 -6.43 -4.69 7.34
CA THR A 214 -5.03 -4.55 6.89
C THR A 214 -4.47 -5.89 6.45
N GLN A 215 -4.76 -6.98 7.17
CA GLN A 215 -4.33 -8.32 6.77
C GLN A 215 -4.92 -8.75 5.42
N ARG A 216 -6.20 -8.47 5.13
CA ARG A 216 -6.83 -8.75 3.83
C ARG A 216 -6.16 -7.99 2.69
N GLN A 217 -5.91 -6.70 2.88
CA GLN A 217 -5.18 -5.88 1.90
C GLN A 217 -3.81 -6.48 1.59
N ARG A 218 -3.08 -6.94 2.62
CA ARG A 218 -1.80 -7.64 2.45
C ARG A 218 -1.96 -8.95 1.67
N ASN A 219 -3.00 -9.74 1.95
CA ASN A 219 -3.27 -10.98 1.21
C ASN A 219 -3.52 -10.73 -0.28
N VAL A 220 -4.25 -9.65 -0.62
CA VAL A 220 -4.49 -9.26 -2.02
C VAL A 220 -3.17 -8.88 -2.69
N LEU A 221 -2.37 -8.00 -2.09
CA LEU A 221 -1.07 -7.60 -2.64
C LEU A 221 -0.14 -8.80 -2.85
N LYS A 222 -0.12 -9.74 -1.89
CA LYS A 222 0.61 -11.00 -2.02
C LYS A 222 0.22 -11.78 -3.27
N SER A 223 -1.07 -11.94 -3.48
CA SER A 223 -1.56 -12.77 -4.57
C SER A 223 -1.36 -12.11 -5.93
N ILE A 224 -1.48 -10.78 -6.02
CA ILE A 224 -1.19 -10.01 -7.26
C ILE A 224 0.23 -10.30 -7.72
N LEU A 225 1.18 -10.25 -6.80
CA LEU A 225 2.56 -10.54 -7.09
C LEU A 225 2.78 -12.00 -7.54
N GLU A 226 2.24 -12.97 -6.80
CA GLU A 226 2.42 -14.39 -7.14
C GLU A 226 1.87 -14.68 -8.55
N LYS A 227 0.85 -13.93 -8.99
CA LYS A 227 0.34 -13.95 -10.37
C LYS A 227 1.27 -13.20 -11.32
N TYR A 228 1.68 -11.98 -10.97
CA TYR A 228 2.58 -11.13 -11.76
C TYR A 228 3.89 -11.86 -12.11
N GLU A 229 4.54 -12.53 -11.15
CA GLU A 229 5.80 -13.25 -11.40
C GLU A 229 5.66 -14.32 -12.49
N LYS A 230 4.50 -14.96 -12.57
CA LYS A 230 4.18 -16.01 -13.54
C LYS A 230 3.79 -15.47 -14.92
N GLN A 231 3.56 -14.16 -15.05
CA GLN A 231 3.19 -13.55 -16.33
C GLN A 231 4.38 -13.50 -17.30
N PRO A 232 4.14 -13.65 -18.61
CA PRO A 232 5.17 -13.43 -19.62
C PRO A 232 5.56 -11.94 -19.71
N SER A 233 6.72 -11.65 -20.30
CA SER A 233 7.33 -10.31 -20.27
C SER A 233 6.49 -9.22 -20.94
N ASP A 234 5.77 -9.56 -22.00
CA ASP A 234 4.81 -8.69 -22.71
C ASP A 234 3.61 -8.34 -21.82
N LYS A 235 3.03 -9.34 -21.13
CA LYS A 235 1.92 -9.08 -20.20
C LYS A 235 2.38 -8.28 -18.99
N LYS A 236 3.58 -8.56 -18.47
CA LYS A 236 4.22 -7.72 -17.43
C LYS A 236 4.30 -6.27 -17.90
N PHE A 237 4.74 -6.01 -19.12
CA PHE A 237 4.80 -4.64 -19.67
C PHE A 237 3.43 -3.95 -19.70
N GLU A 238 2.37 -4.63 -20.16
CA GLU A 238 1.00 -4.10 -20.15
C GLU A 238 0.51 -3.77 -18.73
N ILE A 239 0.73 -4.71 -17.79
CA ILE A 239 0.42 -4.52 -16.36
C ILE A 239 1.11 -3.25 -15.87
N ASN A 240 2.41 -3.13 -16.14
CA ASN A 240 3.21 -2.00 -15.69
C ASN A 240 2.65 -0.67 -16.20
N MET A 241 2.30 -0.59 -17.49
CA MET A 241 1.70 0.60 -18.12
C MET A 241 0.40 1.05 -17.44
N GLU A 242 -0.48 0.12 -17.06
CA GLU A 242 -1.72 0.47 -16.38
C GLU A 242 -1.45 1.02 -14.97
N ILE A 243 -0.49 0.45 -14.23
CA ILE A 243 -0.18 0.92 -12.87
C ILE A 243 0.41 2.31 -12.84
N ILE A 244 1.24 2.65 -13.82
CA ILE A 244 1.84 3.98 -13.98
C ILE A 244 0.81 5.09 -13.80
N GLY A 245 -0.29 5.00 -14.54
CA GLY A 245 -1.32 6.04 -14.59
C GLY A 245 -2.11 6.19 -13.29
N GLN A 246 -1.83 5.34 -12.31
CA GLN A 246 -2.66 5.15 -11.12
C GLN A 246 -1.89 5.38 -9.82
N ILE A 247 -0.58 5.61 -9.90
CA ILE A 247 0.28 5.94 -8.77
C ILE A 247 0.50 7.45 -8.71
N SER A 248 0.38 8.02 -7.51
CA SER A 248 0.86 9.37 -7.21
C SER A 248 2.09 9.28 -6.30
N THR A 249 3.23 9.84 -6.72
CA THR A 249 4.49 9.79 -5.96
C THR A 249 5.34 11.02 -6.24
N ASN A 250 6.20 11.39 -5.29
CA ASN A 250 7.26 12.39 -5.47
C ASN A 250 8.64 11.77 -5.71
N ILE A 251 8.74 10.44 -5.76
CA ILE A 251 10.02 9.76 -5.93
C ILE A 251 10.35 9.69 -7.44
N PRO A 252 11.56 10.10 -7.86
CA PRO A 252 11.97 10.00 -9.25
C PRO A 252 11.94 8.58 -9.75
N VAL A 253 11.44 8.43 -10.95
CA VAL A 253 11.04 7.11 -11.41
C VAL A 253 12.22 6.17 -11.67
N SER A 254 13.34 6.74 -12.11
CA SER A 254 14.65 6.10 -12.17
C SER A 254 15.16 5.64 -10.80
N TYR A 255 14.93 6.40 -9.74
CA TYR A 255 15.32 6.03 -8.38
C TYR A 255 14.61 4.74 -7.95
N ILE A 256 13.31 4.63 -8.19
CA ILE A 256 12.60 3.42 -7.78
C ILE A 256 13.00 2.21 -8.63
N LYS A 257 13.39 2.43 -9.90
CA LYS A 257 13.94 1.37 -10.75
C LYS A 257 15.23 0.80 -10.17
N GLU A 258 16.16 1.67 -9.83
CA GLU A 258 17.46 1.26 -9.29
C GLU A 258 17.30 0.61 -7.92
N LEU A 259 16.44 1.16 -7.05
CA LEU A 259 16.09 0.55 -5.76
C LEU A 259 15.49 -0.84 -5.93
N GLY A 260 14.53 -0.99 -6.86
CA GLY A 260 13.91 -2.27 -7.19
C GLY A 260 14.92 -3.29 -7.73
N LEU A 261 15.84 -2.88 -8.61
CA LEU A 261 16.91 -3.75 -9.12
C LEU A 261 17.84 -4.19 -7.98
N LYS A 262 18.26 -3.28 -7.10
CA LYS A 262 19.13 -3.58 -5.96
C LYS A 262 18.51 -4.60 -5.03
N ILE A 263 17.22 -4.45 -4.72
CA ILE A 263 16.48 -5.40 -3.87
C ILE A 263 16.23 -6.74 -4.59
N PHE A 264 15.98 -6.74 -5.91
CA PHE A 264 15.65 -7.98 -6.65
C PHE A 264 16.88 -8.84 -6.93
N SER A 265 17.99 -8.18 -7.27
CA SER A 265 19.26 -8.85 -7.56
C SER A 265 19.86 -9.50 -6.30
N ASP A 266 19.56 -8.95 -5.13
CA ASP A 266 20.04 -9.43 -3.84
C ASP A 266 18.97 -10.27 -3.13
N LYS A 267 19.06 -11.60 -3.25
CA LYS A 267 18.06 -12.55 -2.72
C LYS A 267 18.07 -12.66 -1.19
N GLU A 268 18.90 -11.88 -0.49
CA GLU A 268 19.11 -11.97 0.95
C GLU A 268 18.24 -11.00 1.75
N PHE A 269 17.45 -10.13 1.11
CA PHE A 269 16.60 -9.20 1.85
C PHE A 269 15.60 -9.93 2.77
N GLU A 270 15.63 -9.67 4.07
CA GLU A 270 14.60 -10.11 4.99
C GLU A 270 13.49 -9.06 5.05
N VAL A 271 12.23 -9.48 5.11
CA VAL A 271 11.11 -8.53 5.25
C VAL A 271 10.29 -8.82 6.49
N ASN A 272 10.18 -7.80 7.34
CA ASN A 272 9.41 -7.83 8.57
C ASN A 272 8.19 -6.93 8.47
N GLN A 273 7.19 -7.23 9.30
CA GLN A 273 5.94 -6.49 9.33
C GLN A 273 5.57 -6.17 10.76
N TYR A 274 5.19 -4.92 10.97
CA TYR A 274 4.83 -4.38 12.27
C TYR A 274 3.58 -3.52 12.17
N MET A 275 3.06 -3.15 13.31
CA MET A 275 1.88 -2.30 13.42
C MET A 275 2.07 -1.31 14.56
N ILE A 276 1.67 -0.07 14.30
CA ILE A 276 1.61 1.01 15.27
C ILE A 276 0.21 1.65 15.18
N PRO A 277 -0.52 1.82 16.29
CA PRO A 277 -0.13 1.41 17.64
C PRO A 277 -0.06 -0.11 17.81
N TYR A 278 0.92 -0.61 18.59
CA TYR A 278 1.05 -2.05 18.85
C TYR A 278 0.08 -2.51 19.95
N GLU A 279 -0.20 -3.82 20.01
CA GLU A 279 -1.16 -4.36 20.99
C GLU A 279 -0.77 -4.03 22.44
N GLY A 280 -1.74 -3.55 23.22
CA GLY A 280 -1.52 -3.11 24.61
C GLY A 280 -0.98 -1.69 24.76
N SER A 281 -0.69 -0.97 23.67
CA SER A 281 -0.15 0.40 23.71
C SER A 281 -1.17 1.51 23.40
N PHE A 282 -2.46 1.20 23.38
CA PHE A 282 -3.52 2.14 23.04
C PHE A 282 -4.84 1.80 23.72
N GLU A 283 -5.70 2.82 23.82
CA GLU A 283 -7.09 2.70 24.25
C GLU A 283 -8.03 3.06 23.09
N THR A 284 -9.26 2.54 23.12
CA THR A 284 -10.31 2.95 22.17
C THR A 284 -11.24 3.95 22.83
N ILE A 285 -11.45 5.10 22.19
CA ILE A 285 -12.27 6.18 22.73
C ILE A 285 -13.33 6.63 21.72
N THR A 286 -14.31 7.40 22.19
CA THR A 286 -15.16 8.22 21.31
C THR A 286 -14.72 9.67 21.40
N TYR A 287 -14.28 10.25 20.29
CA TYR A 287 -13.84 11.64 20.18
C TYR A 287 -14.59 12.32 19.04
N LYS A 288 -15.20 13.49 19.28
CA LYS A 288 -16.06 14.21 18.31
C LYS A 288 -17.11 13.28 17.65
N ASN A 289 -17.77 12.42 18.45
CA ASN A 289 -18.73 11.40 17.99
C ASN A 289 -18.16 10.34 17.02
N MET A 290 -16.84 10.20 16.94
CA MET A 290 -16.16 9.19 16.14
C MET A 290 -15.41 8.22 17.06
N TRP A 291 -15.45 6.93 16.72
CA TRP A 291 -14.59 5.93 17.37
C TRP A 291 -13.14 6.15 16.94
N CYS A 292 -12.21 6.30 17.87
CA CYS A 292 -10.79 6.56 17.62
C CYS A 292 -9.89 5.66 18.47
N ILE A 293 -8.67 5.46 18.00
CA ILE A 293 -7.58 4.81 18.74
C ILE A 293 -6.77 5.93 19.39
N LYS A 294 -6.70 5.96 20.72
CA LYS A 294 -5.85 6.88 21.48
C LYS A 294 -4.56 6.14 21.89
N PRO A 295 -3.44 6.33 21.18
CA PRO A 295 -2.19 5.66 21.52
C PRO A 295 -1.51 6.28 22.73
N ASN A 296 -0.74 5.46 23.46
CA ASN A 296 0.40 5.96 24.21
C ASN A 296 1.50 6.34 23.21
N MET A 297 1.54 7.62 22.84
CA MET A 297 2.46 8.10 21.78
C MET A 297 3.92 7.84 22.12
N LYS A 298 4.33 8.01 23.38
CA LYS A 298 5.73 7.82 23.79
C LYS A 298 6.20 6.39 23.53
N GLU A 299 5.42 5.41 23.97
CA GLU A 299 5.75 3.99 23.77
C GLU A 299 5.75 3.61 22.28
N ASN A 300 4.76 4.09 21.53
CA ASN A 300 4.63 3.78 20.12
C ASN A 300 5.72 4.42 19.26
N ILE A 301 6.17 5.64 19.59
CA ILE A 301 7.31 6.28 18.91
C ILE A 301 8.60 5.49 19.16
N ILE A 302 8.85 5.07 20.41
CA ILE A 302 10.02 4.25 20.75
C ILE A 302 9.98 2.94 19.95
N LYS A 303 8.83 2.26 19.97
CA LYS A 303 8.66 0.98 19.26
C LYS A 303 8.78 1.14 17.74
N LEU A 304 8.20 2.18 17.17
CA LEU A 304 8.31 2.49 15.76
C LEU A 304 9.77 2.69 15.35
N LYS A 305 10.55 3.44 16.14
CA LYS A 305 11.98 3.67 15.89
C LYS A 305 12.81 2.39 16.00
N GLU A 306 12.42 1.42 16.81
CA GLU A 306 13.04 0.09 16.82
C GLU A 306 12.75 -0.70 15.53
N TYR A 307 11.60 -0.46 14.91
CA TYR A 307 11.21 -1.15 13.67
C TYR A 307 11.83 -0.54 12.42
N ILE A 308 12.16 0.74 12.41
CA ILE A 308 12.67 1.45 11.23
C ILE A 308 14.17 1.78 11.32
N LYS A 309 14.92 1.26 12.30
CA LYS A 309 16.37 1.48 12.44
C LYS A 309 17.16 0.19 12.31
#